data_AF-A0A329KV89-F1
#
_entry.id   AF-A0A329KV89-F1
#
_cell.length_a   1.000
_cell.length_b   1.000
_cell.length_c   1.000
_cell.angle_alpha   90.00
_cell.angle_beta   90.00
_cell.angle_gamma   90.00
#
_symmetry.space_group_name_H-M   'P 1'
#
loop_
_entity.id
_entity.type
_entity.pdbx_description
1 polymer ?
#
loop_
_entity_poly.entity_id
_entity_poly.type
_entity_poly.pdbx_seq_one_letter_code
_entity_poly.pdbx_strand_id
1 'polypeptide(L)'
;MHKRKKAAAPAKAVTLAYVLQQTGRRMEPFYRRAATSEFYVRRFCEAVTETDLDKIEQMMKEAAPKIGENFPGTNGIGYFVGLPFAKPIEVYSNGTTIPPGTVQFTFEPEAFQRVAQAVLPLYKRFAKAPLYTGRLAHAIEDKDPEEAAKLVRTVVKDPALRSVTLESYGVALAFRFPFSKYTYRHLLMRESKL
;
A
#
# COMPACT_ATOMS: atom_id res chain seq x y z
N MET A 1 -3.42 40.05 -23.75
CA MET A 1 -3.25 38.57 -23.74
C MET A 1 -2.50 38.15 -22.47
N HIS A 2 -3.23 37.70 -21.43
CA HIS A 2 -2.60 37.15 -20.23
C HIS A 2 -2.10 35.72 -20.52
N LYS A 3 -0.78 35.55 -20.61
CA LYS A 3 -0.16 34.22 -20.65
C LYS A 3 -0.43 33.53 -19.30
N ARG A 4 -1.34 32.56 -19.28
CA ARG A 4 -1.45 31.61 -18.16
C ARG A 4 -0.09 30.94 -17.99
N LYS A 5 0.64 31.30 -16.93
CA LYS A 5 1.77 30.48 -16.44
C LYS A 5 1.18 29.11 -16.13
N LYS A 6 1.52 28.10 -16.93
CA LYS A 6 1.39 26.70 -16.51
C LYS A 6 2.21 26.60 -15.23
N ALA A 7 1.55 26.48 -14.08
CA ALA A 7 2.25 26.17 -12.84
C ALA A 7 2.99 24.85 -13.09
N ALA A 8 4.32 24.89 -13.05
CA ALA A 8 5.09 23.67 -13.02
C ALA A 8 4.64 22.92 -11.77
N ALA A 9 4.22 21.65 -11.92
CA ALA A 9 3.93 20.82 -10.76
C ALA A 9 5.14 20.90 -9.80
N PRO A 10 4.97 21.20 -8.50
CA PRO A 10 6.08 21.21 -7.56
C PRO A 10 6.84 19.90 -7.68
N ALA A 11 8.18 19.98 -7.77
CA ALA A 11 9.06 18.84 -8.06
C ALA A 11 8.77 17.62 -7.15
N LYS A 12 8.32 17.86 -5.91
CA LYS A 12 7.91 16.84 -4.95
C LYS A 12 6.74 15.98 -5.43
N ALA A 13 5.69 16.58 -6.00
CA ALA A 13 4.54 15.84 -6.52
C ALA A 13 4.92 14.96 -7.72
N VAL A 14 5.85 15.44 -8.57
CA VAL A 14 6.39 14.64 -9.67
C VAL A 14 7.19 13.45 -9.14
N THR A 15 8.05 13.68 -8.13
CA THR A 15 8.79 12.60 -7.46
C THR A 15 7.86 11.57 -6.82
N LEU A 16 6.84 12.01 -6.08
CA LEU A 16 5.89 11.11 -5.44
C LEU A 16 5.04 10.34 -6.47
N ALA A 17 4.63 10.97 -7.56
CA ALA A 17 3.91 10.30 -8.64
C ALA A 17 4.75 9.17 -9.27
N TYR A 18 6.05 9.40 -9.44
CA TYR A 18 6.99 8.38 -9.89
C TYR A 18 7.10 7.24 -8.87
N VAL A 19 7.25 7.56 -7.58
CA VAL A 19 7.29 6.57 -6.49
C VAL A 19 6.04 5.71 -6.49
N LEU A 20 4.84 6.30 -6.50
CA LEU A 20 3.57 5.57 -6.56
C LEU A 20 3.52 4.64 -7.78
N GLN A 21 3.97 5.11 -8.95
CA GLN A 21 3.99 4.27 -10.15
C GLN A 21 4.92 3.07 -10.01
N GLN A 22 6.13 3.25 -9.49
CA GLN A 22 7.06 2.14 -9.28
C GLN A 22 6.58 1.18 -8.20
N THR A 23 6.02 1.69 -7.10
CA THR A 23 5.34 0.90 -6.08
C THR A 23 4.23 0.06 -6.72
N GLY A 24 3.40 0.65 -7.58
CA GLY A 24 2.43 -0.06 -8.41
C GLY A 24 3.02 -1.23 -9.17
N ARG A 25 4.10 -0.99 -9.92
CA ARG A 25 4.76 -2.03 -10.75
C ARG A 25 5.39 -3.15 -9.91
N ARG A 26 5.95 -2.82 -8.76
CA ARG A 26 6.65 -3.77 -7.88
C ARG A 26 5.67 -4.61 -7.05
N MET A 27 4.59 -4.00 -6.55
CA MET A 27 3.64 -4.66 -5.64
C MET A 27 2.43 -5.30 -6.32
N GLU A 28 2.07 -4.91 -7.55
CA GLU A 28 0.92 -5.49 -8.24
C GLU A 28 0.97 -7.03 -8.37
N PRO A 29 2.11 -7.66 -8.70
CA PRO A 29 2.20 -9.12 -8.77
C PRO A 29 1.94 -9.80 -7.41
N PHE A 30 2.45 -9.23 -6.32
CA PHE A 30 2.22 -9.73 -4.96
C PHE A 30 0.72 -9.66 -4.60
N TYR A 31 0.09 -8.51 -4.79
CA TYR A 31 -1.35 -8.36 -4.52
C TYR A 31 -2.20 -9.23 -5.42
N ARG A 32 -1.80 -9.44 -6.68
CA ARG A 32 -2.50 -10.37 -7.58
C ARG A 32 -2.42 -11.80 -7.05
N ARG A 33 -1.24 -12.25 -6.60
CA ARG A 33 -1.06 -13.58 -6.03
C ARG A 33 -1.90 -13.78 -4.77
N ALA A 34 -1.86 -12.83 -3.84
CA ALA A 34 -2.68 -12.85 -2.64
C ALA A 34 -4.19 -12.85 -2.96
N ALA A 35 -4.63 -12.01 -3.90
CA ALA A 35 -6.03 -11.90 -4.28
C ALA A 35 -6.64 -13.17 -4.91
N THR A 36 -5.81 -14.05 -5.48
CA THR A 36 -6.25 -15.18 -6.32
C THR A 36 -5.90 -16.56 -5.78
N SER A 37 -5.06 -16.67 -4.75
CA SER A 37 -4.62 -17.96 -4.20
C SER A 37 -4.83 -18.02 -2.69
N GLU A 38 -5.87 -18.72 -2.27
CA GLU A 38 -6.15 -18.98 -0.85
C GLU A 38 -4.99 -19.72 -0.17
N PHE A 39 -4.42 -20.73 -0.83
CA PHE A 39 -3.26 -21.47 -0.33
C PHE A 39 -2.06 -20.57 -0.05
N TYR A 40 -1.73 -19.65 -0.97
CA TYR A 40 -0.65 -18.69 -0.77
C TYR A 40 -0.93 -17.79 0.43
N VAL A 41 -2.15 -17.24 0.53
CA VAL A 41 -2.51 -16.32 1.61
C VAL A 41 -2.48 -17.02 2.96
N ARG A 42 -2.98 -18.25 3.08
CA ARG A 42 -2.90 -19.02 4.33
C ARG A 42 -1.46 -19.18 4.82
N ARG A 43 -0.55 -19.63 3.95
CA ARG A 43 0.87 -19.79 4.30
C ARG A 43 1.57 -18.47 4.60
N PHE A 44 1.21 -17.40 3.89
CA PHE A 44 1.79 -16.08 4.10
C PHE A 44 1.35 -15.50 5.45
N CYS A 45 0.06 -15.61 5.78
CA CYS A 45 -0.49 -15.18 7.06
C CYS A 45 0.04 -15.98 8.25
N GLU A 46 0.27 -17.28 8.07
CA GLU A 46 0.97 -18.13 9.04
C GLU A 46 2.38 -17.59 9.29
N ALA A 47 3.17 -17.36 8.23
CA ALA A 47 4.52 -16.79 8.37
C ALA A 47 4.52 -15.41 9.05
N VAL A 48 3.55 -14.55 8.73
CA VAL A 48 3.35 -13.25 9.41
C VAL A 48 3.11 -13.46 10.91
N THR A 49 2.22 -14.38 11.26
CA THR A 49 1.85 -14.68 12.65
C THR A 49 2.99 -15.30 13.44
N GLU A 50 3.77 -16.18 12.82
CA GLU A 50 4.98 -16.82 13.37
C GLU A 50 6.20 -15.89 13.39
N THR A 51 6.07 -14.68 12.83
CA THR A 51 7.17 -13.72 12.65
C THR A 51 8.37 -14.27 11.86
N ASP A 52 8.10 -15.21 10.95
CA ASP A 52 9.10 -15.85 10.09
C ASP A 52 9.45 -14.94 8.90
N LEU A 53 10.39 -14.03 9.13
CA LEU A 53 10.82 -13.04 8.15
C LEU A 53 11.38 -13.66 6.87
N ASP A 54 12.15 -14.75 6.99
CA ASP A 54 12.77 -15.44 5.85
C ASP A 54 11.70 -16.04 4.94
N LYS A 55 10.67 -16.68 5.51
CA LYS A 55 9.53 -17.24 4.76
C LYS A 55 8.68 -16.14 4.14
N ILE A 56 8.41 -15.04 4.85
CA ILE A 56 7.68 -13.89 4.29
C ILE A 56 8.44 -13.33 3.08
N GLU A 57 9.75 -13.10 3.23
CA GLU A 57 10.61 -12.58 2.17
C GLU A 57 10.62 -13.51 0.95
N GLN A 58 10.85 -14.81 1.17
CA GLN A 58 10.84 -15.82 0.11
C GLN A 58 9.51 -15.78 -0.65
N MET A 59 8.38 -15.83 0.06
CA MET A 59 7.06 -15.82 -0.55
C MET A 59 6.75 -14.51 -1.29
N MET A 60 7.25 -13.37 -0.81
CA MET A 60 7.14 -12.10 -1.52
C MET A 60 7.97 -12.09 -2.80
N LYS A 61 9.22 -12.57 -2.77
CA LYS A 61 10.09 -12.66 -3.96
C LYS A 61 9.54 -13.61 -5.01
N GLU A 62 8.98 -14.74 -4.59
CA GLU A 62 8.30 -15.69 -5.48
C GLU A 62 7.10 -15.03 -6.21
N ALA A 63 6.31 -14.23 -5.49
CA ALA A 63 5.14 -13.57 -6.06
C ALA A 63 5.49 -12.29 -6.85
N ALA A 64 6.52 -11.56 -6.43
CA ALA A 64 6.95 -10.27 -6.97
C ALA A 64 8.48 -10.16 -7.01
N PRO A 65 9.16 -10.76 -8.01
CA PRO A 65 10.63 -10.80 -8.07
C PRO A 65 11.33 -9.43 -8.12
N LYS A 66 10.59 -8.37 -8.45
CA LYS A 66 11.11 -6.99 -8.57
C LYS A 66 10.83 -6.13 -7.34
N ILE A 67 10.38 -6.72 -6.23
CA ILE A 67 9.99 -5.97 -5.03
C ILE A 67 11.16 -5.20 -4.40
N GLY A 68 12.40 -5.70 -4.56
CA GLY A 68 13.63 -5.08 -4.08
C GLY A 68 14.25 -5.85 -2.91
N GLU A 69 15.31 -5.27 -2.34
CA GLU A 69 16.15 -5.89 -1.30
C GLU A 69 15.85 -5.36 0.13
N ASN A 70 14.94 -4.40 0.28
CA ASN A 70 14.54 -3.91 1.60
C ASN A 70 13.41 -4.82 2.14
N PHE A 71 13.83 -5.75 2.99
CA PHE A 71 13.06 -6.92 3.37
C PHE A 71 11.90 -6.61 4.32
N PRO A 72 10.90 -7.51 4.34
CA PRO A 72 9.68 -7.24 5.07
C PRO A 72 9.93 -7.13 6.58
N GLY A 73 9.21 -6.25 7.25
CA GLY A 73 9.06 -6.24 8.70
C GLY A 73 7.72 -6.85 9.09
N THR A 74 7.66 -7.57 10.21
CA THR A 74 6.41 -8.06 10.82
C THR A 74 6.49 -7.92 12.33
N ASN A 75 5.35 -7.73 12.97
CA ASN A 75 5.17 -7.76 14.42
C ASN A 75 4.09 -8.79 14.83
N GLY A 76 3.82 -9.78 13.97
CA GLY A 76 2.82 -10.82 14.22
C GLY A 76 1.38 -10.43 13.87
N ILE A 77 1.12 -9.15 13.56
CA ILE A 77 -0.24 -8.64 13.25
C ILE A 77 -0.33 -7.96 11.90
N GLY A 78 0.71 -8.10 11.08
CA GLY A 78 0.80 -7.49 9.77
C GLY A 78 2.22 -7.53 9.23
N TYR A 79 2.36 -7.05 8.02
CA TYR A 79 3.65 -6.94 7.36
C TYR A 79 3.85 -5.53 6.79
N PHE A 80 5.11 -5.16 6.61
CA PHE A 80 5.56 -3.96 5.92
C PHE A 80 6.68 -4.35 4.98
N VAL A 81 6.77 -3.71 3.82
CA VAL A 81 7.90 -3.85 2.89
C VAL A 81 8.36 -2.45 2.51
N GLY A 82 9.65 -2.19 2.68
CA GLY A 82 10.28 -0.96 2.24
C GLY A 82 10.66 -1.07 0.78
N LEU A 83 10.31 -0.08 -0.04
CA LEU A 83 10.75 -0.02 -1.43
C LEU A 83 11.84 1.05 -1.55
N PRO A 84 13.05 0.71 -2.03
CA PRO A 84 14.13 1.68 -2.14
C PRO A 84 13.92 2.62 -3.34
N PHE A 85 14.21 3.89 -3.11
CA PHE A 85 14.14 5.00 -4.06
C PHE A 85 15.34 5.95 -3.89
N ALA A 86 15.61 6.77 -4.92
CA ALA A 86 16.56 7.86 -4.77
C ALA A 86 16.07 8.93 -3.78
N LYS A 87 17.01 9.75 -3.27
CA LYS A 87 16.67 10.95 -2.51
C LYS A 87 15.69 11.84 -3.30
N PRO A 88 14.75 12.52 -2.63
CA PRO A 88 14.63 12.65 -1.17
C PRO A 88 13.84 11.51 -0.50
N ILE A 89 13.16 10.62 -1.23
CA ILE A 89 12.23 9.67 -0.62
C ILE A 89 12.97 8.55 0.14
N GLU A 90 14.09 8.06 -0.41
CA GLU A 90 14.94 6.98 0.13
C GLU A 90 14.22 5.63 0.31
N VAL A 91 13.18 5.56 1.14
CA VAL A 91 12.36 4.38 1.37
C VAL A 91 10.88 4.75 1.35
N TYR A 92 10.09 4.00 0.58
CA TYR A 92 8.64 4.08 0.57
C TYR A 92 8.04 2.75 1.00
N SER A 93 7.33 2.75 2.12
CA SER A 93 6.85 1.54 2.75
C SER A 93 5.40 1.24 2.37
N ASN A 94 5.15 -0.06 2.22
CA ASN A 94 3.87 -0.62 1.90
C ASN A 94 3.53 -1.76 2.85
N GLY A 95 2.31 -1.85 3.34
CA GLY A 95 1.98 -2.89 4.31
C GLY A 95 0.51 -3.10 4.52
N THR A 96 0.18 -4.19 5.20
CA THR A 96 -1.16 -4.42 5.73
C THR A 96 -1.02 -4.92 7.16
N THR A 97 -1.75 -4.29 8.08
CA THR A 97 -1.63 -4.58 9.50
C THR A 97 -2.96 -4.40 10.21
N ILE A 98 -3.15 -5.12 11.30
CA ILE A 98 -4.14 -4.78 12.32
C ILE A 98 -3.52 -3.69 13.22
N PRO A 99 -4.25 -2.62 13.59
CA PRO A 99 -3.73 -1.60 14.50
C PRO A 99 -3.10 -2.21 15.77
N PRO A 100 -1.86 -1.82 16.13
CA PRO A 100 -1.20 -2.30 17.35
C PRO A 100 -2.03 -2.08 18.61
N GLY A 101 -1.82 -2.93 19.61
CA GLY A 101 -2.53 -2.85 20.89
C GLY A 101 -3.95 -3.44 20.88
N THR A 102 -4.43 -3.94 19.74
CA THR A 102 -5.76 -4.58 19.63
C THR A 102 -5.69 -6.11 19.66
N VAL A 103 -4.56 -6.69 19.25
CA VAL A 103 -4.27 -8.13 19.23
C VAL A 103 -2.77 -8.36 19.10
N GLN A 104 -2.31 -9.59 19.32
CA GLN A 104 -0.95 -10.05 19.07
C GLN A 104 -1.00 -11.36 18.27
N PHE A 105 0.01 -11.60 17.43
CA PHE A 105 0.18 -12.87 16.69
C PHE A 105 -1.13 -13.31 16.01
N THR A 106 -1.75 -12.42 15.24
CA THR A 106 -3.00 -12.68 14.55
C THR A 106 -3.01 -11.94 13.23
N PHE A 107 -3.17 -12.68 12.14
CA PHE A 107 -3.35 -12.11 10.81
C PHE A 107 -4.22 -13.06 9.98
N GLU A 108 -5.49 -12.73 9.80
CA GLU A 108 -6.47 -13.67 9.25
C GLU A 108 -6.36 -13.78 7.72
N PRO A 109 -6.23 -15.01 7.16
CA PRO A 109 -6.10 -15.22 5.72
C PRO A 109 -7.26 -14.63 4.90
N GLU A 110 -8.50 -14.85 5.32
CA GLU A 110 -9.68 -14.36 4.60
C GLU A 110 -9.71 -12.82 4.56
N ALA A 111 -9.43 -12.17 5.69
CA ALA A 111 -9.39 -10.71 5.75
C ALA A 111 -8.27 -10.14 4.88
N PHE A 112 -7.05 -10.70 4.94
CA PHE A 112 -5.94 -10.25 4.10
C PHE A 112 -6.22 -10.46 2.61
N GLN A 113 -6.78 -11.61 2.22
CA GLN A 113 -7.15 -11.86 0.83
C GLN A 113 -8.19 -10.85 0.33
N ARG A 114 -9.20 -10.52 1.14
CA ARG A 114 -10.21 -9.50 0.78
C ARG A 114 -9.60 -8.10 0.69
N VAL A 115 -8.65 -7.75 1.57
CA VAL A 115 -7.85 -6.50 1.40
C VAL A 115 -7.09 -6.53 0.08
N ALA A 116 -6.37 -7.61 -0.23
CA ALA A 116 -5.59 -7.74 -1.46
C ALA A 116 -6.46 -7.57 -2.72
N GLN A 117 -7.65 -8.19 -2.74
CA GLN A 117 -8.64 -8.03 -3.81
C GLN A 117 -9.10 -6.58 -3.95
N ALA A 118 -9.41 -5.92 -2.82
CA ALA A 118 -9.88 -4.54 -2.80
C ALA A 118 -8.83 -3.55 -3.31
N VAL A 119 -7.55 -3.74 -2.95
CA VAL A 119 -6.47 -2.81 -3.30
C VAL A 119 -5.82 -3.11 -4.65
N LEU A 120 -5.93 -4.33 -5.19
CA LEU A 120 -5.33 -4.70 -6.47
C LEU A 120 -5.65 -3.71 -7.63
N PRO A 121 -6.89 -3.21 -7.80
CA PRO A 121 -7.18 -2.18 -8.80
C PRO A 121 -6.36 -0.89 -8.61
N LEU A 122 -6.06 -0.51 -7.37
CA LEU A 122 -5.24 0.66 -7.05
C LEU A 122 -3.80 0.48 -7.54
N TYR A 123 -3.19 -0.67 -7.28
CA TYR A 123 -1.85 -1.00 -7.77
C TYR A 123 -1.78 -1.09 -9.30
N LYS A 124 -2.81 -1.66 -9.94
CA LYS A 124 -2.93 -1.64 -11.41
C LYS A 124 -3.00 -0.21 -11.95
N ARG A 125 -3.75 0.68 -11.29
CA ARG A 125 -3.83 2.10 -11.65
C ARG A 125 -2.51 2.82 -11.44
N PHE A 126 -1.82 2.57 -10.34
CA PHE A 126 -0.49 3.11 -10.11
C PHE A 126 0.48 2.75 -11.22
N ALA A 127 0.55 1.46 -11.59
CA ALA A 127 1.48 0.98 -12.60
C ALA A 127 1.22 1.56 -14.01
N LYS A 128 -0.06 1.80 -14.36
CA LYS A 128 -0.51 2.02 -15.75
C LYS A 128 -1.12 3.39 -16.04
N ALA A 129 -1.44 4.22 -15.04
CA ALA A 129 -2.14 5.49 -15.25
C ALA A 129 -1.36 6.68 -14.64
N PRO A 130 -0.37 7.24 -15.36
CA PRO A 130 0.46 8.35 -14.87
C PRO A 130 -0.34 9.59 -14.45
N LEU A 131 -1.45 9.90 -15.14
CA LEU A 131 -2.30 11.03 -14.78
C LEU A 131 -3.01 10.80 -13.43
N TYR A 132 -3.40 9.56 -13.14
CA TYR A 132 -4.02 9.20 -11.86
C TYR A 132 -3.00 9.30 -10.72
N THR A 133 -1.80 8.76 -10.90
CA THR A 133 -0.74 8.86 -9.88
C THR A 133 -0.29 10.29 -9.67
N GLY A 134 -0.20 11.10 -10.74
CA GLY A 134 0.08 12.53 -10.65
C GLY A 134 -0.95 13.27 -9.79
N ARG A 135 -2.24 13.05 -10.04
CA ARG A 135 -3.31 13.68 -9.25
C ARG A 135 -3.29 13.24 -7.79
N LEU A 136 -3.10 11.95 -7.52
CA LEU A 136 -3.02 11.47 -6.15
C LEU A 136 -1.79 12.03 -5.43
N ALA A 137 -0.64 12.09 -6.10
CA ALA A 137 0.57 12.69 -5.55
C ALA A 137 0.38 14.17 -5.21
N HIS A 138 -0.31 14.93 -6.07
CA HIS A 138 -0.68 16.31 -5.76
C HIS A 138 -1.57 16.40 -4.52
N ALA A 139 -2.64 15.61 -4.44
CA ALA A 139 -3.52 15.62 -3.27
C ALA A 139 -2.76 15.30 -1.96
N ILE A 140 -1.80 14.37 -2.01
CA ILE A 140 -0.94 14.05 -0.86
C ILE A 140 0.00 15.22 -0.49
N GLU A 141 0.71 15.80 -1.47
CA GLU A 141 1.64 16.91 -1.24
C GLU A 141 0.94 18.19 -0.77
N ASP A 142 -0.25 18.46 -1.31
CA ASP A 142 -1.08 19.61 -0.96
C ASP A 142 -1.86 19.40 0.35
N LYS A 143 -1.71 18.23 1.00
CA LYS A 143 -2.41 17.82 2.22
C LYS A 143 -3.94 17.93 2.08
N ASP A 144 -4.47 17.49 0.95
CA ASP A 144 -5.90 17.45 0.63
C ASP A 144 -6.45 16.02 0.87
N PRO A 145 -6.93 15.71 2.09
CA PRO A 145 -7.45 14.38 2.40
C PRO A 145 -8.73 14.05 1.64
N GLU A 146 -9.53 15.05 1.24
CA GLU A 146 -10.79 14.85 0.55
C GLU A 146 -10.57 14.40 -0.90
N GLU A 147 -9.70 15.09 -1.64
CA GLU A 147 -9.36 14.69 -3.01
C GLU A 147 -8.59 13.37 -3.02
N ALA A 148 -7.69 13.13 -2.05
CA ALA A 148 -6.99 11.85 -1.92
C ALA A 148 -7.99 10.70 -1.68
N ALA A 149 -8.93 10.87 -0.74
CA ALA A 149 -9.96 9.88 -0.47
C ALA A 149 -10.87 9.63 -1.67
N LYS A 150 -11.29 10.70 -2.36
CA LYS A 150 -12.11 10.62 -3.56
C LYS A 150 -11.41 9.84 -4.67
N LEU A 151 -10.16 10.16 -4.97
CA LEU A 151 -9.35 9.45 -5.98
C LEU A 151 -9.23 7.96 -5.65
N VAL A 152 -8.84 7.62 -4.42
CA VAL A 152 -8.73 6.23 -3.97
C VAL A 152 -10.06 5.49 -4.10
N ARG A 153 -11.18 6.10 -3.67
CA ARG A 153 -12.53 5.50 -3.75
C ARG A 153 -13.05 5.35 -5.17
N THR A 154 -12.52 6.07 -6.17
CA THR A 154 -12.87 5.79 -7.58
C THR A 154 -12.37 4.43 -8.05
N VAL A 155 -11.36 3.87 -7.38
CA VAL A 155 -10.66 2.64 -7.77
C VAL A 155 -10.90 1.50 -6.77
N VAL A 156 -10.81 1.79 -5.47
CA VAL A 156 -11.08 0.83 -4.38
C VAL A 156 -12.56 0.93 -4.02
N LYS A 157 -13.36 0.03 -4.59
CA LYS A 157 -14.83 0.02 -4.46
C LYS A 157 -15.38 -0.95 -3.42
N ASP A 158 -14.50 -1.61 -2.66
CA ASP A 158 -14.95 -2.60 -1.68
C ASP A 158 -15.75 -1.92 -0.54
N PRO A 159 -16.97 -2.42 -0.21
CA PRO A 159 -17.81 -1.82 0.82
C PRO A 159 -17.22 -1.92 2.23
N ALA A 160 -16.23 -2.79 2.46
CA ALA A 160 -15.50 -2.85 3.72
C ALA A 160 -14.57 -1.65 3.92
N LEU A 161 -14.25 -0.87 2.88
CA LEU A 161 -13.41 0.34 2.99
C LEU A 161 -14.16 1.45 3.74
N ARG A 162 -13.80 1.64 5.01
CA ARG A 162 -14.42 2.62 5.92
C ARG A 162 -13.82 4.01 5.80
N SER A 163 -12.50 4.11 5.73
CA SER A 163 -11.83 5.40 5.62
C SER A 163 -10.60 5.33 4.73
N VAL A 164 -10.27 6.48 4.15
CA VAL A 164 -9.00 6.77 3.49
C VAL A 164 -8.45 8.01 4.18
N THR A 165 -7.25 7.93 4.74
CA THR A 165 -6.58 9.07 5.39
C THR A 165 -5.21 9.29 4.78
N LEU A 166 -4.69 10.52 4.90
CA LEU A 166 -3.29 10.77 4.59
C LEU A 166 -2.40 10.14 5.66
N GLU A 167 -1.22 9.67 5.26
CA GLU A 167 -0.23 9.05 6.13
C GLU A 167 1.15 9.36 5.57
N SER A 168 2.01 10.07 6.30
CA SER A 168 3.40 10.44 5.95
C SER A 168 3.77 10.32 4.45
N TYR A 169 3.35 11.29 3.63
CA TYR A 169 3.57 11.30 2.16
C TYR A 169 2.94 10.11 1.39
N GLY A 170 1.79 9.65 1.85
CA GLY A 170 1.02 8.55 1.27
C GLY A 170 -0.40 8.49 1.82
N VAL A 171 -0.98 7.29 1.87
CA VAL A 171 -2.36 7.05 2.27
C VAL A 171 -2.51 5.78 3.12
N ALA A 172 -3.45 5.81 4.05
CA ALA A 172 -3.91 4.65 4.79
C ALA A 172 -5.37 4.34 4.46
N LEU A 173 -5.68 3.07 4.20
CA LEU A 173 -7.02 2.58 3.90
C LEU A 173 -7.44 1.65 5.04
N ALA A 174 -8.55 1.96 5.72
CA ALA A 174 -9.08 1.12 6.79
C ALA A 174 -10.24 0.25 6.28
N PHE A 175 -10.10 -1.07 6.44
CA PHE A 175 -11.08 -2.07 6.07
C PHE A 175 -11.69 -2.71 7.33
N ARG A 176 -13.03 -2.77 7.37
CA ARG A 176 -13.78 -3.48 8.41
C ARG A 176 -14.72 -4.48 7.77
N PHE A 177 -14.40 -5.76 7.96
CA PHE A 177 -15.17 -6.89 7.46
C PHE A 177 -16.18 -7.38 8.52
N PRO A 178 -17.36 -7.87 8.13
CA PRO A 178 -18.35 -8.37 9.08
C PRO A 178 -17.92 -9.68 9.76
N PHE A 179 -17.08 -10.48 9.11
CA PHE A 179 -16.59 -11.76 9.62
C PHE A 179 -15.35 -11.64 10.53
N SER A 180 -14.68 -10.48 10.54
CA SER A 180 -13.47 -10.26 11.34
C SER A 180 -13.77 -9.33 12.51
N LYS A 181 -13.22 -9.66 13.67
CA LYS A 181 -13.25 -8.77 14.84
C LYS A 181 -12.34 -7.55 14.66
N TYR A 182 -11.37 -7.64 13.75
CA TYR A 182 -10.29 -6.70 13.62
C TYR A 182 -10.49 -5.77 12.42
N THR A 183 -10.01 -4.53 12.57
CA THR A 183 -9.90 -3.60 11.45
C THR A 183 -8.52 -3.78 10.81
N TYR A 184 -8.47 -3.87 9.49
CA TYR A 184 -7.22 -3.97 8.75
C TYR A 184 -6.87 -2.61 8.15
N ARG A 185 -5.66 -2.13 8.39
CA ARG A 185 -5.10 -0.94 7.74
C ARG A 185 -4.14 -1.37 6.65
N HIS A 186 -4.40 -0.92 5.44
CA HIS A 186 -3.48 -1.00 4.33
C HIS A 186 -2.75 0.34 4.18
N LEU A 187 -1.42 0.31 4.13
CA LEU A 187 -0.57 1.49 4.31
C LEU A 187 0.34 1.70 3.10
N LEU A 188 0.42 2.94 2.66
CA LEU A 188 1.41 3.48 1.73
C LEU A 188 1.97 4.72 2.40
N MET A 189 3.25 4.75 2.74
CA MET A 189 3.84 5.88 3.45
C MET A 189 5.35 5.94 3.20
N ARG A 190 5.89 7.15 3.23
CA ARG A 190 7.35 7.33 3.32
C ARG A 190 7.78 7.09 4.76
N GLU A 191 8.82 6.28 4.95
CA GLU A 191 9.44 6.17 6.26
C GLU A 191 10.13 7.50 6.58
N SER A 192 9.66 8.15 7.65
CA SER A 192 10.48 9.14 8.34
C SER A 192 11.49 8.38 9.20
N LYS A 193 12.77 8.73 9.11
CA LYS A 193 13.73 8.35 10.15
C LYS A 193 13.14 8.81 11.48
N LEU A 194 12.89 7.86 12.37
CA LEU A 194 12.65 8.13 13.79
C LEU A 194 13.88 8.85 14.36
#